data_AF-A0A0N5B294-F1
#
_entry.id   AF-A0A0N5B294-F1
#
_cell.length_a   1.000
_cell.length_b   1.000
_cell.length_c   1.000
_cell.angle_alpha   90.00
_cell.angle_beta   90.00
_cell.angle_gamma   90.00
#
_symmetry.space_group_name_H-M   'P 1'
#
loop_
_entity.id
_entity.type
_entity.pdbx_description
1 polymer ?
#
loop_
_entity_poly.entity_id
_entity_poly.type
_entity_poly.pdbx_seq_one_letter_code
_entity_poly.pdbx_strand_id
1 'polypeptide(L)'
;MNLYRRLHGSKALKLDNYLSDQAQEAAKTYIKNGKSSFRRKSNSAVNCKKIHFTLAPLLVNMWYKESRSYNYRRPGPQLQTSHFTNLIWRSTVKVGIGIVKNDSYLYICFIYSPSGNVQRKYIDNVRKARYHLVNSRSFFSTLHNNN
;
A
#
# COMPACT_ATOMS: atom_id res chain seq x y z
N MET A 1 4.19 6.45 1.41
CA MET A 1 3.38 5.44 2.15
C MET A 1 3.39 5.70 3.66
N ASN A 2 4.54 5.69 4.34
CA ASN A 2 4.63 5.91 5.79
C ASN A 2 4.07 7.27 6.26
N LEU A 3 4.16 8.29 5.41
CA LEU A 3 3.51 9.59 5.61
C LEU A 3 2.00 9.47 5.80
N TYR A 4 1.33 8.75 4.90
CA TYR A 4 -0.11 8.48 4.99
C TYR A 4 -0.43 7.62 6.21
N ARG A 5 0.37 6.59 6.50
CA ARG A 5 0.15 5.73 7.69
C ARG A 5 0.13 6.54 8.99
N ARG A 6 1.03 7.52 9.13
CA ARG A 6 1.06 8.44 10.29
C ARG A 6 -0.25 9.21 10.43
N LEU A 7 -0.83 9.73 9.34
CA LEU A 7 -2.11 10.43 9.37
C LEU A 7 -3.25 9.56 9.92
N HIS A 8 -3.17 8.25 9.72
CA HIS A 8 -4.17 7.28 10.15
C HIS A 8 -3.84 6.62 11.51
N GLY A 9 -2.74 7.03 12.16
CA GLY A 9 -2.29 6.43 13.44
C GLY A 9 -1.73 5.01 13.30
N SER A 10 -1.27 4.64 12.10
CA SER A 10 -0.62 3.37 11.81
C SER A 10 0.90 3.51 11.85
N LYS A 11 1.60 2.54 12.45
CA LYS A 11 3.07 2.55 12.54
C LYS A 11 3.72 2.48 11.15
N ALA A 12 4.91 3.05 10.99
CA ALA A 12 5.67 2.97 9.75
C ALA A 12 5.95 1.51 9.34
N LEU A 13 5.84 1.21 8.05
CA LEU A 13 6.26 -0.07 7.47
C LEU A 13 7.77 -0.10 7.31
N LYS A 14 8.34 -1.27 7.54
CA LYS A 14 9.74 -1.58 7.21
C LYS A 14 9.79 -2.35 5.90
N LEU A 15 10.75 -2.01 5.04
CA LEU A 15 11.02 -2.80 3.84
C LEU A 15 11.56 -4.17 4.27
N ASP A 16 11.11 -5.23 3.61
CA ASP A 16 11.53 -6.60 3.88
C ASP A 16 11.99 -7.26 2.57
N ASN A 17 13.21 -7.80 2.56
CA ASN A 17 13.82 -8.33 1.35
C ASN A 17 13.08 -9.58 0.84
N TYR A 18 12.70 -10.49 1.74
CA TYR A 18 11.95 -11.70 1.38
C TYR A 18 10.59 -11.38 0.76
N LEU A 19 9.88 -10.37 1.28
CA LEU A 19 8.66 -9.88 0.65
C LEU A 19 8.94 -9.18 -0.69
N SER A 20 10.07 -8.50 -0.83
CA SER A 20 10.44 -7.80 -2.07
C SER A 20 10.75 -8.77 -3.19
N ASP A 21 11.44 -9.87 -2.90
CA ASP A 21 11.68 -10.96 -3.87
C ASP A 21 10.36 -11.55 -4.37
N GLN A 22 9.41 -11.83 -3.45
CA GLN A 22 8.08 -12.28 -3.82
C GLN A 22 7.30 -11.23 -4.63
N ALA A 23 7.42 -9.96 -4.28
CA ALA A 23 6.78 -8.87 -5.00
C ALA A 23 7.37 -8.72 -6.41
N GLN A 24 8.67 -8.99 -6.58
CA GLN A 24 9.34 -8.99 -7.87
C GLN A 24 8.82 -10.13 -8.76
N GLU A 25 8.64 -11.34 -8.21
CA GLU A 25 8.02 -12.45 -8.94
C GLU A 25 6.54 -12.16 -9.30
N ALA A 26 5.80 -11.51 -8.40
CA ALA A 26 4.45 -11.03 -8.70
C ALA A 26 4.44 -10.01 -9.87
N ALA A 27 5.39 -9.09 -9.92
CA ALA A 27 5.51 -8.12 -11.01
C ALA A 27 5.89 -8.79 -12.35
N LYS A 28 6.83 -9.76 -12.34
CA LYS A 28 7.20 -10.54 -13.54
C LYS A 28 6.01 -11.31 -14.11
N THR A 29 5.22 -11.96 -13.26
CA THR A 29 4.03 -12.70 -13.68
C THR A 29 2.91 -11.78 -14.18
N TYR A 30 2.78 -10.58 -13.61
CA TYR A 30 1.80 -9.58 -14.04
C TYR A 30 2.00 -9.15 -15.50
N ILE A 31 3.26 -9.03 -15.95
CA ILE A 31 3.55 -8.76 -17.37
C ILE A 31 3.02 -9.86 -18.27
N LYS A 32 3.31 -11.13 -17.95
CA LYS A 32 2.98 -12.29 -18.79
C LYS A 32 1.48 -12.52 -18.92
N ASN A 33 0.75 -12.34 -17.82
CA ASN A 33 -0.64 -12.79 -17.70
C ASN A 33 -1.68 -11.65 -17.73
N GLY A 34 -1.23 -10.39 -17.79
CA GLY A 34 -2.09 -9.21 -17.66
C GLY A 34 -2.74 -9.06 -16.27
N LYS A 35 -2.46 -9.98 -15.34
CA LYS A 35 -2.83 -9.96 -13.92
C LYS A 35 -1.70 -10.59 -13.12
N SER A 36 -1.45 -10.07 -11.91
CA SER A 36 -0.54 -10.75 -10.97
C SER A 36 -1.12 -12.13 -10.65
N SER A 37 -0.47 -13.18 -11.14
CA SER A 37 -0.84 -14.57 -10.84
C SER A 37 -0.15 -15.08 -9.59
N PHE A 38 0.34 -14.19 -8.72
CA PHE A 38 0.84 -14.55 -7.39
C PHE A 38 -0.30 -15.18 -6.60
N ARG A 39 -0.47 -16.50 -6.80
CA ARG A 39 -1.43 -17.35 -6.12
C ARG A 39 -1.12 -17.24 -4.64
N ARG A 40 -2.15 -16.88 -3.88
CA ARG A 40 -2.25 -16.73 -2.43
C ARG A 40 -1.75 -17.97 -1.64
N LYS A 41 -0.48 -18.34 -1.75
CA LYS A 41 0.11 -19.38 -0.89
C LYS A 41 0.18 -18.94 0.57
N SER A 42 0.14 -17.63 0.81
CA SER A 42 -0.07 -17.06 2.14
C SER A 42 -1.10 -15.95 2.03
N ASN A 43 -1.83 -15.72 3.11
CA ASN A 43 -2.91 -14.73 3.22
C ASN A 43 -2.50 -13.28 2.93
N SER A 44 -1.32 -12.99 2.38
CA SER A 44 -0.72 -11.66 2.19
C SER A 44 -1.50 -10.79 1.21
N ALA A 45 -1.79 -9.57 1.62
CA ALA A 45 -2.43 -8.59 0.78
C ALA A 45 -1.44 -8.05 -0.25
N VAL A 46 -1.88 -7.88 -1.49
CA VAL A 46 -1.06 -7.44 -2.61
C VAL A 46 -1.74 -6.26 -3.31
N ASN A 47 -0.99 -5.19 -3.55
CA ASN A 47 -1.41 -4.11 -4.45
C ASN A 47 -0.53 -4.19 -5.70
N CYS A 48 -1.11 -4.29 -6.90
CA CYS A 48 -0.35 -4.25 -8.15
C CYS A 48 -0.93 -3.24 -9.13
N LYS A 49 -0.07 -2.58 -9.92
CA LYS A 49 -0.48 -1.61 -10.95
C LYS A 49 0.48 -1.61 -12.13
N LYS A 50 -0.07 -1.67 -13.35
CA LYS A 50 0.61 -1.22 -14.58
C LYS A 50 0.45 0.30 -14.68
N ILE A 51 1.55 1.03 -14.81
CA ILE A 51 1.57 2.49 -14.84
C ILE A 51 2.64 2.98 -15.82
N HIS A 52 2.37 4.07 -16.55
CA HIS A 52 3.40 4.71 -17.37
C HIS A 52 4.52 5.23 -16.47
N PHE A 53 5.79 5.09 -16.87
CA PHE A 53 6.92 5.39 -15.98
C PHE A 53 6.92 6.84 -15.45
N THR A 54 6.43 7.79 -16.24
CA THR A 54 6.30 9.21 -15.85
C THR A 54 5.31 9.42 -14.70
N LEU A 55 4.33 8.52 -14.53
CA LEU A 55 3.32 8.59 -13.47
C LEU A 55 3.68 7.73 -12.25
N ALA A 56 4.74 6.91 -12.33
CA ALA A 56 5.16 6.02 -11.25
C ALA A 56 5.37 6.74 -9.89
N PRO A 57 5.96 7.96 -9.83
CA PRO A 57 6.07 8.70 -8.57
C PRO A 57 4.73 9.00 -7.88
N LEU A 58 3.62 9.01 -8.64
CA LEU A 58 2.27 9.29 -8.14
C LEU A 58 1.51 8.04 -7.69
N LEU A 59 2.04 6.84 -7.91
CA LEU A 59 1.32 5.57 -7.68
C LEU A 59 0.73 5.47 -6.27
N VAL A 60 1.53 5.72 -5.24
CA VAL A 60 1.09 5.61 -3.85
C VAL A 60 0.01 6.65 -3.53
N ASN A 61 0.10 7.85 -4.11
CA ASN A 61 -0.93 8.88 -3.97
C ASN A 61 -2.22 8.48 -4.69
N MET A 62 -2.15 7.85 -5.86
CA MET A 62 -3.33 7.34 -6.58
C MET A 62 -4.08 6.29 -5.74
N TRP A 63 -3.37 5.32 -5.16
CA TRP A 63 -3.98 4.36 -4.24
C TRP A 63 -4.53 5.05 -2.98
N TYR A 64 -3.83 6.03 -2.42
CA TYR A 64 -4.32 6.75 -1.24
C TYR A 64 -5.60 7.57 -1.52
N LYS A 65 -5.77 8.11 -2.74
CA LYS A 65 -6.98 8.87 -3.12
C LYS A 65 -8.27 8.04 -3.01
N GLU A 66 -8.19 6.71 -3.04
CA GLU A 66 -9.34 5.83 -2.78
C GLU A 66 -9.95 6.04 -1.38
N SER A 67 -9.19 6.60 -0.42
CA SER A 67 -9.68 6.99 0.91
C SER A 67 -10.93 7.89 0.86
N ARG A 68 -11.09 8.68 -0.21
CA ARG A 68 -12.25 9.56 -0.43
C ARG A 68 -13.54 8.77 -0.61
N SER A 69 -13.44 7.54 -1.10
CA SER A 69 -14.59 6.68 -1.37
C SER A 69 -14.84 5.63 -0.27
N TYR A 70 -13.95 5.53 0.74
CA TYR A 70 -14.11 4.52 1.79
C TYR A 70 -15.22 4.89 2.78
N ASN A 71 -16.25 4.05 2.84
CA ASN A 71 -17.34 4.24 3.80
C ASN A 71 -16.98 3.70 5.19
N TYR A 72 -16.46 4.56 6.06
CA TYR A 72 -16.13 4.23 7.45
C TYR A 72 -17.35 3.84 8.32
N ARG A 73 -18.59 4.18 7.90
CA ARG A 73 -19.81 3.75 8.62
C ARG A 73 -20.18 2.30 8.31
N ARG A 74 -19.65 1.74 7.23
CA ARG A 74 -19.81 0.33 6.83
C ARG A 74 -18.43 -0.31 6.66
N PRO A 75 -17.68 -0.50 7.75
CA PRO A 75 -16.32 -1.01 7.69
C PRO A 75 -16.30 -2.43 7.13
N GLY A 76 -15.42 -2.67 6.17
CA GLY A 76 -15.33 -3.95 5.46
C GLY A 76 -14.60 -3.83 4.12
N PRO A 77 -14.52 -4.94 3.37
CA PRO A 77 -13.96 -4.94 2.03
C PRO A 77 -14.84 -4.13 1.08
N GLN A 78 -14.24 -3.16 0.41
CA GLN A 78 -14.89 -2.34 -0.61
C GLN A 78 -13.94 -2.27 -1.81
N LEU A 79 -14.39 -2.80 -2.96
CA LEU A 79 -13.53 -3.09 -4.12
C LEU A 79 -12.66 -1.89 -4.53
N GLN A 80 -13.28 -0.70 -4.61
CA GLN A 80 -12.65 0.55 -5.06
C GLN A 80 -11.64 1.15 -4.07
N THR A 81 -11.48 0.54 -2.89
CA THR A 81 -10.67 1.10 -1.78
C THR A 81 -9.66 0.13 -1.20
N SER A 82 -9.56 -1.04 -1.83
CA SER A 82 -8.73 -2.14 -1.36
C SER A 82 -7.24 -1.78 -1.31
N HIS A 83 -6.75 -0.94 -2.22
CA HIS A 83 -5.36 -0.52 -2.20
C HIS A 83 -5.10 0.46 -1.05
N PHE A 84 -5.99 1.43 -0.85
CA PHE A 84 -5.94 2.36 0.28
C PHE A 84 -5.92 1.61 1.62
N THR A 85 -6.84 0.67 1.83
CA THR A 85 -6.95 -0.03 3.11
C THR A 85 -5.73 -0.88 3.41
N ASN A 86 -5.08 -1.47 2.40
CA ASN A 86 -3.78 -2.14 2.56
C ASN A 86 -2.66 -1.17 2.96
N LEU A 87 -2.57 0.00 2.32
CA LEU A 87 -1.52 0.99 2.62
C LEU A 87 -1.53 1.40 4.10
N ILE A 88 -2.71 1.62 4.66
CA ILE A 88 -2.88 2.15 6.02
C ILE A 88 -3.19 1.09 7.08
N TRP A 89 -3.27 -0.19 6.71
CA TRP A 89 -3.63 -1.28 7.61
C TRP A 89 -2.77 -1.28 8.87
N ARG A 90 -3.40 -1.07 10.03
CA ARG A 90 -2.70 -0.76 11.29
C ARG A 90 -1.74 -1.86 11.73
N SER A 91 -2.17 -3.12 11.65
CA SER A 91 -1.39 -4.28 12.10
C SER A 91 -0.33 -4.76 11.11
N THR A 92 -0.31 -4.25 9.87
CA THR A 92 0.77 -4.52 8.92
C THR A 92 2.02 -3.77 9.35
N VAL A 93 3.17 -4.44 9.36
CA VAL A 93 4.45 -3.87 9.81
C VAL A 93 5.55 -3.91 8.76
N LYS A 94 5.42 -4.78 7.75
CA LYS A 94 6.39 -4.98 6.69
C LYS A 94 5.77 -4.83 5.31
N VAL A 95 6.59 -4.40 4.36
CA VAL A 95 6.24 -4.34 2.94
C VAL A 95 7.40 -4.84 2.10
N GLY A 96 7.09 -5.55 1.02
CA GLY A 96 8.02 -5.82 -0.07
C GLY A 96 7.55 -5.13 -1.35
N ILE A 97 8.48 -4.67 -2.17
CA ILE A 97 8.18 -3.95 -3.41
C ILE A 97 8.93 -4.60 -4.56
N GLY A 98 8.20 -4.93 -5.63
CA GLY A 98 8.76 -5.44 -6.87
C GLY A 98 8.34 -4.56 -8.04
N ILE A 99 9.28 -4.34 -8.96
CA ILE A 99 9.11 -3.46 -10.11
C ILE A 99 9.72 -4.14 -11.33
N VAL A 100 8.94 -4.28 -12.40
CA VAL A 100 9.47 -4.67 -13.71
C VAL A 100 9.10 -3.60 -14.73
N LYS A 101 10.07 -3.19 -15.54
CA LYS A 101 9.87 -2.29 -16.67
C LYS A 101 9.62 -3.10 -17.94
N ASN A 102 8.62 -2.70 -18.72
CA ASN A 102 8.39 -3.16 -20.08
C ASN A 102 8.01 -1.93 -20.93
N ASP A 103 8.87 -1.58 -21.88
CA ASP A 103 8.78 -0.33 -22.66
C ASP A 103 8.63 0.90 -21.74
N SER A 104 7.61 1.72 -22.00
CA SER A 104 7.26 2.92 -21.22
C SER A 104 6.40 2.62 -19.99
N TYR A 105 6.17 1.36 -19.65
CA TYR A 105 5.34 0.96 -18.52
C TYR A 105 6.15 0.26 -17.42
N LEU A 106 5.76 0.53 -16.18
CA LEU A 106 6.18 -0.20 -15.00
C LEU A 106 5.04 -1.07 -14.49
N TYR A 107 5.38 -2.28 -14.09
CA TYR A 107 4.50 -3.23 -13.42
C TYR A 107 5.00 -3.31 -11.98
N ILE A 108 4.26 -2.67 -11.09
CA ILE A 108 4.68 -2.47 -9.70
C ILE A 108 3.76 -3.28 -8.80
N CYS A 109 4.33 -4.09 -7.91
CA CYS A 109 3.59 -4.89 -6.93
C CYS A 109 4.14 -4.63 -5.52
N PHE A 110 3.23 -4.47 -4.55
CA PHE A 110 3.53 -4.32 -3.13
C PHE A 110 2.92 -5.51 -2.40
N ILE A 111 3.69 -6.20 -1.55
CA ILE A 111 3.22 -7.28 -0.69
C ILE A 111 3.36 -6.86 0.77
N TYR A 112 2.30 -7.06 1.56
CA TYR A 112 2.21 -6.60 2.94
C TYR A 112 2.20 -7.75 3.95
N SER A 113 2.90 -7.60 5.07
CA SER A 113 2.89 -8.57 6.18
C SER A 113 2.90 -7.91 7.58
N PRO A 114 2.12 -8.42 8.56
CA PRO A 114 0.95 -9.27 8.40
C PRO A 114 -0.03 -8.70 7.39
N SER A 115 -0.85 -9.58 6.82
CA SER A 115 -1.73 -9.21 5.72
C SER A 115 -2.73 -8.11 6.06
N GLY A 116 -2.92 -7.20 5.10
CA GLY A 116 -4.03 -6.26 5.08
C GLY A 116 -5.33 -6.88 4.58
N ASN A 117 -6.42 -6.11 4.60
CA ASN A 117 -7.73 -6.50 4.05
C ASN A 117 -8.26 -7.85 4.57
N VAL A 118 -7.93 -8.20 5.81
CA VAL A 118 -8.44 -9.42 6.44
C VAL A 118 -9.88 -9.19 6.86
N GLN A 119 -10.77 -10.08 6.42
CA GLN A 119 -12.19 -10.04 6.75
C GLN A 119 -12.41 -9.95 8.27
N ARG A 120 -13.42 -9.18 8.69
CA ARG A 120 -13.75 -8.89 10.10
C ARG A 120 -12.72 -8.07 10.90
N LYS A 121 -11.58 -7.67 10.33
CA LYS A 121 -10.55 -6.87 11.03
C LYS A 121 -10.49 -5.40 10.63
N TYR A 122 -11.44 -4.93 9.80
CA TYR A 122 -11.42 -3.56 9.26
C TYR A 122 -11.58 -2.48 10.33
N ILE A 123 -12.43 -2.68 11.33
CA ILE A 123 -12.68 -1.70 12.40
C ILE A 123 -11.37 -1.34 13.14
N ASP A 124 -10.55 -2.34 13.42
CA ASP A 124 -9.30 -2.14 14.17
C ASP A 124 -8.17 -1.55 13.32
N ASN A 125 -8.25 -1.75 12.00
CA ASN A 125 -7.13 -1.53 11.09
C ASN A 125 -7.30 -0.36 10.13
N VAL A 126 -8.53 0.12 9.89
CA VAL A 126 -8.84 1.18 8.93
C VAL A 126 -9.45 2.37 9.67
N ARG A 127 -8.60 3.29 10.07
CA ARG A 127 -8.96 4.48 10.85
C ARG A 127 -9.12 5.70 9.94
N LYS A 128 -9.91 6.69 10.36
CA LYS A 128 -9.96 7.99 9.66
C LYS A 128 -8.64 8.75 9.86
N ALA A 129 -8.27 9.54 8.85
CA ALA A 129 -7.13 10.45 8.95
C ALA A 129 -7.38 11.53 10.02
N ARG A 130 -6.34 11.88 10.78
CA ARG A 130 -6.36 12.92 11.81
C ARG A 130 -5.60 14.17 11.36
N TYR A 131 -6.09 14.83 10.32
CA TYR A 131 -5.42 15.99 9.72
C TYR A 131 -5.14 17.12 10.72
N HIS A 132 -6.07 17.37 11.65
CA HIS A 132 -5.96 18.42 12.67
C HIS A 132 -4.85 18.18 13.71
N LEU A 133 -4.38 16.94 13.88
CA LEU A 133 -3.28 16.62 14.82
C LEU A 133 -1.89 16.80 14.20
N VAL A 134 -1.83 17.06 12.89
CA VAL A 134 -0.56 17.21 12.18
C VAL A 134 -0.31 18.69 11.96
N ASN A 135 0.39 19.32 12.91
CA ASN A 135 0.88 20.68 12.73
C ASN A 135 1.89 20.69 11.57
N SER A 136 1.73 21.60 10.62
CA SER A 136 2.54 21.68 9.39
C SER A 136 4.04 21.75 9.70
N ARG A 137 4.43 22.47 10.76
CA ARG A 137 5.83 22.58 11.22
C ARG A 137 6.43 21.25 11.71
N SER A 138 5.64 20.44 12.43
CA SER A 138 6.07 19.11 12.93
C SER A 138 6.25 18.11 11.78
N PHE A 139 5.37 18.17 10.77
CA PHE A 139 5.40 17.26 9.63
C PHE A 139 6.70 17.33 8.84
N PHE A 140 7.18 18.55 8.52
CA PHE A 140 8.41 18.75 7.75
C PHE A 140 9.69 18.48 8.56
N SER A 141 9.70 18.75 9.87
CA SER A 141 10.87 18.46 10.72
C SER A 141 11.26 16.97 10.75
N THR A 142 10.28 16.06 10.77
CA THR A 142 10.52 14.60 10.71
C THR A 142 11.01 14.08 9.35
N LEU A 143 10.97 14.89 8.29
CA LEU A 143 11.51 14.50 6.98
C LEU A 143 13.04 14.67 6.90
N HIS A 144 13.65 15.48 7.79
CA HIS A 144 15.10 15.68 7.83
C HIS A 144 15.85 14.72 8.77
N ASN A 145 15.16 14.10 9.73
CA ASN A 145 15.79 13.23 10.75
C ASN A 145 15.81 11.73 10.40
N ASN A 146 15.62 11.34 9.13
CA ASN A 146 15.68 9.95 8.68
C ASN A 146 16.70 9.72 7.55
N ASN A 147 17.77 10.52 7.53
CA ASN A 147 18.97 10.25 6.72
C ASN A 147 20.04 9.61 7.57
#